data_AF-A0A9D7AEM4-F1
#
_entry.id   AF-A0A9D7AEM4-F1
#
_cell.length_a   1.000
_cell.length_b   1.000
_cell.length_c   1.000
_cell.angle_alpha   90.00
_cell.angle_beta   90.00
_cell.angle_gamma   90.00
#
_symmetry.space_group_name_H-M   'P 1'
#
loop_
_entity.id
_entity.type
_entity.pdbx_description
1 polymer ?
#
loop_
_entity_poly.entity_id
_entity_poly.type
_entity_poly.pdbx_seq_one_letter_code
_entity_poly.pdbx_strand_id
1 'polypeptide(L)'
;NNSVTGILNKIYQEFGVHLTKQLSFRFASVSEAIKITQKLISDSPTKIGEFNVEKVEDMNNGIDGLPPTSGIRLMTKNGRIIVRPSGTEPKLKCYLEVITKPGNPQTNQAIAIQELDSLAKSVHQLLTTI
;
A
#
# COMPACT_ATOMS: atom_id res chain seq x y z
N ASN A 1 17.17 -28.21 1.33
CA ASN A 1 15.71 -28.36 1.14
C ASN A 1 15.31 -27.47 -0.05
N ASN A 2 14.89 -28.08 -1.16
CA ASN A 2 14.56 -27.39 -2.43
C ASN A 2 13.04 -27.27 -2.64
N SER A 3 12.24 -27.38 -1.59
CA SER A 3 10.81 -27.08 -1.68
C SER A 3 10.61 -25.60 -2.00
N VAL A 4 9.47 -25.27 -2.61
CA VAL A 4 9.04 -23.88 -2.87
C VAL A 4 9.11 -23.06 -1.58
N THR A 5 8.56 -23.58 -0.49
CA THR A 5 8.61 -22.92 0.83
C THR A 5 10.04 -22.75 1.33
N GLY A 6 10.92 -23.74 1.12
CA GLY A 6 12.33 -23.65 1.52
C GLY A 6 13.08 -22.57 0.74
N ILE A 7 12.81 -22.41 -0.55
CA ILE A 7 13.40 -21.36 -1.39
C ILE A 7 12.83 -19.99 -1.00
N LEU A 8 11.52 -19.87 -0.82
CA LEU A 8 10.89 -18.62 -0.34
C LEU A 8 11.47 -18.18 1.01
N ASN A 9 11.65 -19.10 1.95
CA ASN A 9 12.26 -18.80 3.24
C ASN A 9 13.70 -18.28 3.10
N LYS A 10 14.48 -18.80 2.16
CA LYS A 10 15.84 -18.27 1.88
C LYS A 10 15.77 -16.84 1.33
N ILE A 11 14.85 -16.55 0.41
CA ILE A 11 14.63 -15.20 -0.12
C ILE A 11 14.22 -14.26 1.01
N TYR A 12 13.28 -14.66 1.87
CA TYR A 12 12.86 -13.87 3.02
C TYR A 12 13.97 -13.67 4.04
N GLN A 13 14.85 -14.65 4.18
CA GLN A 13 16.00 -14.53 5.06
C GLN A 13 17.02 -13.53 4.55
N GLU A 14 17.27 -13.50 3.24
CA GLU A 14 18.28 -12.65 2.61
C GLU A 14 17.79 -11.21 2.37
N PHE A 15 16.54 -11.05 1.94
CA PHE A 15 16.00 -9.76 1.49
C PHE A 15 14.88 -9.21 2.39
N GLY A 16 14.43 -10.01 3.36
CA GLY A 16 13.26 -9.68 4.16
C GLY A 16 11.96 -10.15 3.51
N VAL A 17 10.90 -10.15 4.30
CA VAL A 17 9.55 -10.48 3.85
C VAL A 17 8.91 -9.24 3.23
N HIS A 18 8.34 -9.40 2.03
CA HIS A 18 7.48 -8.42 1.37
C HIS A 18 6.06 -9.00 1.30
N LEU A 19 5.14 -8.49 2.10
CA LEU A 19 3.73 -8.88 2.03
C LEU A 19 2.89 -7.78 1.44
N THR A 20 1.99 -8.15 0.54
CA THR A 20 1.08 -7.22 -0.12
C THR A 20 -0.37 -7.59 0.12
N LYS A 21 -1.24 -6.58 0.23
CA LYS A 21 -2.70 -6.75 0.27
C LYS A 21 -3.34 -5.72 -0.64
N GLN A 22 -4.40 -6.11 -1.33
CA GLN A 22 -5.20 -5.18 -2.12
C GLN A 22 -6.54 -4.95 -1.41
N LEU A 23 -6.93 -3.69 -1.28
CA LEU A 23 -8.28 -3.28 -0.94
C LEU A 23 -8.95 -2.69 -2.19
N SER A 24 -10.24 -2.93 -2.33
CA SER A 24 -11.05 -2.33 -3.39
C SER A 24 -12.31 -1.73 -2.78
N PHE A 25 -12.49 -0.43 -3.00
CA PHE A 25 -13.66 0.32 -2.55
C PHE A 25 -14.54 0.60 -3.74
N ARG A 26 -15.86 0.52 -3.55
CA ARG A 26 -16.84 0.86 -4.58
C ARG A 26 -17.56 2.14 -4.16
N PHE A 27 -17.70 3.04 -5.13
CA PHE A 27 -18.33 4.35 -4.96
C PHE A 27 -19.58 4.46 -5.85
N ALA A 28 -20.33 5.55 -5.73
CA ALA A 28 -21.51 5.77 -6.54
C ALA A 28 -21.16 6.07 -8.00
N SER A 29 -19.97 6.64 -8.26
CA SER A 29 -19.53 6.96 -9.61
C SER A 29 -18.00 6.89 -9.79
N VAL A 30 -17.56 6.82 -11.05
CA VAL A 30 -16.13 6.96 -11.42
C VAL A 30 -15.57 8.30 -10.94
N SER A 31 -16.35 9.37 -11.12
CA SER A 31 -15.96 10.73 -10.72
C SER A 31 -15.72 10.86 -9.22
N GLU A 32 -16.46 10.12 -8.39
CA GLU A 32 -16.26 10.11 -6.94
C GLU A 32 -14.93 9.47 -6.55
N ALA A 33 -14.57 8.32 -7.15
CA ALA A 33 -13.26 7.69 -6.93
C ALA A 33 -12.10 8.60 -7.36
N ILE A 34 -12.27 9.36 -8.45
CA ILE A 34 -11.30 10.37 -8.91
C ILE A 34 -11.17 11.50 -7.89
N LYS A 35 -12.31 12.06 -7.41
CA LYS A 35 -12.33 13.13 -6.40
C LYS A 35 -11.64 12.73 -5.10
N ILE A 36 -11.87 11.51 -4.62
CA ILE A 36 -11.20 10.99 -3.42
C ILE A 36 -9.70 10.92 -3.61
N THR A 37 -9.24 10.45 -4.77
CA THR A 37 -7.80 10.42 -5.09
C THR A 37 -7.20 11.82 -5.14
N GLN A 38 -7.90 12.79 -5.74
CA GLN A 38 -7.46 14.19 -5.78
C GLN A 38 -7.43 14.84 -4.38
N LYS A 39 -8.40 14.51 -3.52
CA LYS A 39 -8.42 14.95 -2.13
C LYS A 39 -7.24 14.40 -1.34
N LEU A 40 -6.90 13.11 -1.51
CA LEU A 40 -5.70 12.53 -0.91
C LEU A 40 -4.40 13.21 -1.37
N ILE A 41 -4.33 13.66 -2.63
CA ILE A 41 -3.15 14.39 -3.15
C ILE A 41 -3.07 15.80 -2.57
N SER A 42 -4.19 16.52 -2.51
CA SER A 42 -4.23 17.91 -2.06
C SER A 42 -4.18 18.07 -0.53
N ASP A 43 -4.70 17.10 0.21
CA ASP A 43 -4.72 17.06 1.68
C ASP A 43 -4.19 15.70 2.14
N SER A 44 -2.90 15.48 1.89
CA SER A 44 -2.26 14.21 2.19
C SER A 44 -2.12 13.98 3.70
N PRO A 45 -2.48 12.78 4.19
CA PRO A 45 -2.33 12.49 5.60
C PRO A 45 -0.86 12.40 5.97
N THR A 46 -0.50 12.95 7.13
CA THR A 46 0.82 12.71 7.76
C THR A 46 0.87 11.38 8.51
N LYS A 47 -0.30 10.78 8.80
CA LYS A 47 -0.45 9.48 9.45
C LYS A 47 -1.67 8.72 8.93
N ILE A 48 -1.57 7.39 8.91
CA ILE A 48 -2.67 6.48 8.61
C ILE A 48 -2.74 5.49 9.77
N GLY A 49 -3.68 5.71 10.69
CA GLY A 49 -3.67 5.01 11.99
C GLY A 49 -2.38 5.28 12.74
N GLU A 50 -1.65 4.22 13.08
CA GLU A 50 -0.33 4.30 13.75
C GLU A 50 0.85 4.50 12.79
N PHE A 51 0.63 4.41 11.48
CA PHE A 51 1.68 4.48 10.46
C PHE A 51 1.96 5.92 10.06
N ASN A 52 3.17 6.41 10.31
CA ASN A 52 3.62 7.71 9.78
C ASN A 52 3.82 7.63 8.26
N VAL A 53 3.37 8.66 7.56
CA VAL A 53 3.67 8.87 6.14
C VAL A 53 4.97 9.66 6.05
N GLU A 54 6.02 9.01 5.56
CA GLU A 54 7.37 9.58 5.46
C GLU A 54 7.58 10.32 4.14
N LYS A 55 6.86 9.90 3.09
CA LYS A 55 6.90 10.54 1.77
C LYS A 55 5.55 10.42 1.09
N VAL A 56 5.15 11.50 0.43
CA VAL A 56 3.98 11.57 -0.44
C VAL A 56 4.46 11.80 -1.85
N GLU A 57 3.96 11.03 -2.80
CA GLU A 57 4.28 11.15 -4.21
C GLU A 57 3.01 11.18 -5.05
N ASP A 58 2.78 12.31 -5.71
CA ASP A 58 1.73 12.46 -6.71
C ASP A 58 2.15 11.76 -8.01
N MET A 59 1.44 10.67 -8.34
CA MET A 59 1.76 9.85 -9.50
C MET A 59 1.41 10.53 -10.82
N ASN A 60 0.64 11.63 -10.80
CA ASN A 60 0.34 12.42 -12.00
C ASN A 60 1.59 13.10 -12.57
N ASN A 61 2.68 13.19 -11.80
CA ASN A 61 3.96 13.72 -12.26
C ASN A 61 4.91 12.65 -12.80
N GLY A 62 4.52 11.37 -12.72
CA GLY A 62 5.43 10.23 -12.92
C GLY A 62 6.32 10.00 -11.69
N ILE A 63 6.76 8.76 -11.49
CA ILE A 63 7.57 8.34 -10.33
C ILE A 63 8.64 7.35 -10.78
N ASP A 64 9.86 7.47 -10.26
CA ASP A 64 10.97 6.54 -10.53
C ASP A 64 11.22 6.26 -12.04
N GLY A 65 11.06 7.27 -12.89
CA GLY A 65 11.21 7.15 -14.34
C GLY A 65 10.00 6.53 -15.08
N LEU A 66 8.92 6.19 -14.35
CA LEU A 66 7.66 5.74 -14.92
C LEU A 66 6.82 6.93 -15.39
N PRO A 67 6.04 6.77 -16.48
CA PRO A 67 5.18 7.83 -16.98
C PRO A 67 4.09 8.23 -15.97
N PRO A 68 3.56 9.45 -16.07
CA PRO A 68 2.39 9.90 -15.33
C PRO A 68 1.23 8.91 -15.34
N THR A 69 0.63 8.72 -14.17
CA THR A 69 -0.63 7.98 -14.02
C THR A 69 -1.44 8.55 -12.87
N SER A 70 -2.77 8.49 -12.97
CA SER A 70 -3.64 8.85 -11.85
C SER A 70 -3.37 7.94 -10.64
N GLY A 71 -3.06 8.58 -9.51
CA GLY A 71 -2.80 7.91 -8.24
C GLY A 71 -1.95 8.72 -7.28
N ILE A 72 -1.81 8.19 -6.09
CA ILE A 72 -0.90 8.68 -5.05
C ILE A 72 -0.15 7.50 -4.44
N ARG A 73 1.15 7.68 -4.20
CA ARG A 73 2.00 6.74 -3.46
C ARG A 73 2.42 7.37 -2.14
N LEU A 74 2.12 6.70 -1.05
CA LEU A 74 2.49 7.08 0.31
C LEU A 74 3.51 6.09 0.82
N MET A 75 4.70 6.56 1.19
CA MET A 75 5.75 5.74 1.77
C MET A 75 5.64 5.77 3.29
N THR A 76 5.77 4.60 3.91
CA THR A 76 5.90 4.46 5.36
C THR A 76 7.28 3.88 5.67
N LYS A 77 7.67 3.90 6.94
CA LYS A 77 8.94 3.33 7.39
C LYS A 77 9.20 1.90 6.89
N ASN A 78 8.14 1.08 6.87
CA ASN A 78 8.19 -0.34 6.56
C ASN A 78 7.37 -0.67 5.31
N GLY A 79 7.19 0.23 4.36
CA GLY A 79 6.48 -0.11 3.12
C GLY A 79 5.82 1.05 2.42
N ARG A 80 4.70 0.76 1.76
CA ARG A 80 3.99 1.75 0.94
C ARG A 80 2.51 1.45 0.75
N ILE A 81 1.78 2.50 0.42
CA ILE A 81 0.36 2.49 0.09
C ILE A 81 0.22 3.18 -1.26
N ILE A 82 -0.44 2.54 -2.21
CA ILE A 82 -0.73 3.12 -3.52
C ILE A 82 -2.24 3.15 -3.71
N VAL A 83 -2.80 4.35 -3.88
CA VAL A 83 -4.24 4.55 -4.12
C VAL A 83 -4.44 5.01 -5.55
N ARG A 84 -5.27 4.29 -6.31
CA ARG A 84 -5.55 4.58 -7.73
C ARG A 84 -7.04 4.41 -8.06
N PRO A 85 -7.67 5.36 -8.78
CA PRO A 85 -8.99 5.13 -9.34
C PRO A 85 -8.90 4.11 -10.47
N SER A 86 -9.92 3.26 -10.65
CA SER A 86 -9.92 2.24 -11.70
C SER A 86 -10.06 2.81 -13.12
N GLY A 87 -10.44 4.08 -13.27
CA GLY A 87 -10.60 4.78 -14.54
C GLY A 87 -11.88 4.45 -15.30
N THR A 88 -12.30 3.19 -15.32
CA THR A 88 -13.48 2.72 -16.07
C THR A 88 -14.62 2.23 -15.17
N GLU A 89 -14.32 1.89 -13.92
CA GLU A 89 -15.30 1.44 -12.93
C GLU A 89 -15.37 2.43 -11.76
N PRO A 90 -16.51 2.53 -11.06
CA PRO A 90 -16.65 3.33 -9.84
C PRO A 90 -15.94 2.65 -8.66
N LYS A 91 -14.64 2.38 -8.83
CA LYS A 91 -13.80 1.66 -7.89
C LYS A 91 -12.50 2.41 -7.63
N LEU A 92 -12.06 2.36 -6.38
CA LEU A 92 -10.74 2.78 -5.94
C LEU A 92 -9.96 1.56 -5.50
N LYS A 93 -8.81 1.30 -6.13
CA LYS A 93 -7.90 0.21 -5.76
C LYS A 93 -6.81 0.78 -4.87
N CYS A 94 -6.60 0.13 -3.74
CA CYS A 94 -5.53 0.46 -2.82
C CYS A 94 -4.61 -0.76 -2.65
N TYR A 95 -3.33 -0.58 -2.95
CA TYR A 95 -2.31 -1.61 -2.82
C TYR A 95 -1.44 -1.28 -1.62
N LEU A 96 -1.38 -2.21 -0.68
CA LEU A 96 -0.63 -2.12 0.55
C LEU A 96 0.58 -3.04 0.45
N GLU A 97 1.73 -2.58 0.91
CA GLU A 97 2.92 -3.39 1.08
C GLU A 97 3.53 -3.13 2.45
N VAL A 98 3.87 -4.21 3.16
CA VAL A 98 4.73 -4.18 4.34
C VAL A 98 5.99 -4.98 4.04
N ILE A 99 7.12 -4.40 4.37
CA ILE A 99 8.45 -4.99 4.23
C ILE A 99 9.10 -5.14 5.61
N THR A 100 9.83 -6.23 5.79
CA THR A 100 10.66 -6.45 6.98
C THR A 100 12.12 -6.45 6.59
N LYS A 101 13.00 -6.28 7.58
CA LYS A 101 14.45 -6.48 7.35
C LYS A 101 14.75 -7.97 7.11
N PRO A 102 15.87 -8.29 6.43
CA PRO A 102 16.41 -9.65 6.38
C PRO A 102 16.49 -10.29 7.78
N GLY A 103 16.26 -11.60 7.90
CA GLY A 103 16.25 -12.27 9.20
C GLY A 103 15.47 -13.57 9.24
N ASN A 104 14.95 -13.94 10.41
CA ASN A 104 14.19 -15.17 10.57
C ASN A 104 12.87 -15.10 9.78
N PRO A 105 12.64 -15.97 8.77
CA PRO A 105 11.44 -15.87 7.92
C PRO A 105 10.14 -16.02 8.69
N GLN A 106 10.07 -16.94 9.66
CA GLN A 106 8.85 -17.20 10.43
C GLN A 106 8.47 -16.00 11.30
N THR A 107 9.44 -15.45 12.03
CA THR A 107 9.25 -14.25 12.85
C THR A 107 8.86 -13.05 11.98
N ASN A 108 9.59 -12.82 10.88
CA ASN A 108 9.34 -11.71 9.98
C ASN A 108 7.97 -11.80 9.30
N GLN A 109 7.54 -13.00 8.91
CA GLN A 109 6.20 -13.20 8.36
C GLN A 109 5.12 -12.86 9.37
N ALA A 110 5.24 -13.31 10.62
CA ALA A 110 4.27 -12.99 11.67
C ALA A 110 4.15 -11.48 11.90
N ILE A 111 5.29 -10.77 11.97
CA ILE A 111 5.33 -9.30 12.10
C ILE A 111 4.66 -8.64 10.89
N ALA A 112 5.05 -9.04 9.67
CA ALA A 112 4.52 -8.46 8.44
C ALA A 112 3.00 -8.67 8.31
N ILE A 113 2.48 -9.83 8.70
CA ILE A 113 1.04 -10.12 8.70
C ILE A 113 0.30 -9.18 9.65
N GLN A 114 0.80 -9.04 10.88
CA GLN A 114 0.18 -8.18 11.89
C GLN A 114 0.18 -6.70 11.45
N GLU A 115 1.32 -6.20 10.97
CA GLU A 115 1.44 -4.83 10.46
C GLU A 115 0.52 -4.60 9.25
N LEU A 116 0.49 -5.53 8.29
CA LEU A 116 -0.33 -5.41 7.08
C LEU A 116 -1.83 -5.41 7.39
N ASP A 117 -2.27 -6.21 8.37
CA ASP A 117 -3.67 -6.22 8.79
C ASP A 117 -4.05 -4.95 9.56
N SER A 118 -3.18 -4.41 10.40
CA SER A 118 -3.40 -3.11 11.06
C SER A 118 -3.45 -1.97 10.03
N LEU A 119 -2.53 -1.97 9.08
CA LEU A 119 -2.48 -0.99 8.00
C LEU A 119 -3.75 -1.07 7.14
N ALA A 120 -4.19 -2.28 6.79
CA ALA A 120 -5.41 -2.47 6.01
C ALA A 120 -6.65 -1.93 6.70
N LYS A 121 -6.78 -2.13 8.02
CA LYS A 121 -7.88 -1.55 8.81
C LYS A 121 -7.82 -0.02 8.81
N SER A 122 -6.64 0.55 9.02
CA SER A 122 -6.44 2.00 9.09
C SER A 122 -6.71 2.68 7.74
N VAL A 123 -6.25 2.07 6.64
CA VAL A 123 -6.53 2.54 5.27
C VAL A 123 -8.02 2.41 4.95
N HIS A 124 -8.65 1.30 5.33
CA HIS A 124 -10.09 1.15 5.15
C HIS A 124 -10.85 2.27 5.87
N GLN A 125 -10.53 2.51 7.15
CA GLN A 125 -11.15 3.59 7.92
C GLN A 125 -10.99 4.94 7.22
N LEU A 126 -9.75 5.33 6.87
CA LEU A 126 -9.45 6.58 6.17
C LEU A 126 -10.32 6.75 4.91
N LEU A 127 -10.34 5.73 4.04
CA LEU A 127 -11.01 5.82 2.74
C LEU A 127 -12.55 5.76 2.84
N THR A 128 -13.09 5.27 3.96
CA THR A 128 -14.53 5.33 4.24
C THR A 128 -14.99 6.61 4.93
N THR A 129 -14.07 7.50 5.32
CA THR A 129 -14.36 8.76 6.01
C THR A 129 -14.01 10.02 5.21
N ILE A 130 -13.38 9.87 4.05
CA ILE A 130 -13.02 10.99 3.15
C ILE A 130 -14.25 11.49 2.40
#